data_AF-A0A1F6CM23-F1
#
_entry.id   AF-A0A1F6CM23-F1
#
_cell.length_a   1.000
_cell.length_b   1.000
_cell.length_c   1.000
_cell.angle_alpha   90.00
_cell.angle_beta   90.00
_cell.angle_gamma   90.00
#
_symmetry.space_group_name_H-M   'P 1'
#
loop_
_entity.id
_entity.type
_entity.pdbx_description
1 polymer ?
#
loop_
_entity_poly.entity_id
_entity_poly.type
_entity_poly.pdbx_seq_one_letter_code
_entity_poly.pdbx_strand_id
1 'polypeptide(L)'
;MSDLDSPQTPDSRRLLALSQEKLQGDIEALRATEGWTRLSPRQQKLIEHSLYLQTRAERPDAEQYPESKERTAEWYCHAAIWSLEHEHSLTVDAPELDTIEEPFYDGEYLKANSFDALRDALTKAGFPQVVHIAQAPPPLTLLQSHTFLALGTDPTGDVVVWEKAAAQLPFQRSTLSKIYSEYTKDQKEYYWGIRPLRDGQQVRK
;
A
#
# COMPACT_ATOMS: atom_id res chain seq x y z
N MET A 1 14.97 -2.21 38.64
CA MET A 1 16.26 -2.33 37.95
C MET A 1 16.04 -3.28 36.79
N SER A 2 16.50 -2.86 35.62
CA SER A 2 16.16 -3.36 34.30
C SER A 2 16.87 -4.66 33.95
N ASP A 3 16.10 -5.73 33.69
CA ASP A 3 16.57 -6.85 32.87
C ASP A 3 16.24 -6.58 31.40
N LEU A 4 16.83 -5.51 30.85
CA LEU A 4 16.67 -5.11 29.44
C LEU A 4 17.78 -5.63 28.52
N ASP A 5 18.62 -6.55 29.00
CA ASP A 5 19.64 -7.21 28.16
C ASP A 5 19.31 -8.70 28.04
N SER A 6 18.24 -9.01 27.30
CA SER A 6 18.17 -10.32 26.68
C SER A 6 19.28 -10.41 25.64
N PRO A 7 20.27 -11.30 25.79
CA PRO A 7 21.39 -11.36 24.86
C PRO A 7 20.86 -11.77 23.48
N GLN A 8 20.84 -10.80 22.56
CA GLN A 8 20.53 -11.07 21.17
C GLN A 8 21.52 -12.11 20.62
N THR A 9 21.01 -13.27 20.22
CA THR A 9 21.82 -14.32 19.59
C THR A 9 22.40 -13.79 18.27
N PRO A 10 23.54 -14.32 17.79
CA PRO A 10 24.08 -13.94 16.49
C PRO A 10 23.05 -14.04 15.36
N ASP A 11 22.13 -15.01 15.44
CA ASP A 11 21.03 -15.19 14.51
C ASP A 11 19.98 -14.08 14.60
N SER A 12 19.60 -13.63 15.80
CA SER A 12 18.64 -12.53 15.94
C SER A 12 19.20 -11.21 15.41
N ARG A 13 20.51 -10.94 15.57
CA ARG A 13 21.17 -9.76 15.00
C ARG A 13 21.19 -9.80 13.48
N ARG A 14 21.47 -10.97 12.89
CA ARG A 14 21.46 -11.16 11.44
C ARG A 14 20.07 -10.96 10.85
N LEU A 15 19.04 -11.53 11.46
CA LEU A 15 17.66 -11.39 10.99
C LEU A 15 17.17 -9.94 11.11
N LEU A 16 17.56 -9.23 12.17
CA LEU A 16 17.31 -7.80 12.31
C LEU A 16 17.96 -7.01 11.16
N ALA A 17 19.24 -7.26 10.87
CA ALA A 17 19.95 -6.58 9.78
C ALA A 17 19.28 -6.81 8.42
N LEU A 18 18.88 -8.05 8.11
CA LEU A 18 18.15 -8.36 6.88
C LEU A 18 16.80 -7.63 6.80
N SER A 19 16.08 -7.53 7.92
CA SER A 19 14.81 -6.79 7.96
C SER A 19 15.01 -5.30 7.70
N GLN A 20 16.08 -4.71 8.24
CA GLN A 20 16.44 -3.30 8.03
C GLN A 20 16.89 -3.04 6.60
N GLU A 21 17.67 -3.95 6.02
CA GLU A 21 18.10 -3.88 4.62
C GLU A 21 16.90 -3.93 3.67
N LYS A 22 15.94 -4.86 3.89
CA LYS A 22 14.69 -4.91 3.13
C LYS A 22 13.90 -3.62 3.24
N LEU A 23 13.68 -3.12 4.46
CA LEU A 23 12.94 -1.88 4.69
C LEU A 23 13.59 -0.69 3.97
N GLN A 24 14.92 -0.58 4.07
CA GLN A 24 15.68 0.48 3.42
C GLN A 24 15.55 0.38 1.90
N GLY A 25 15.71 -0.81 1.32
CA GLY A 25 15.56 -1.03 -0.12
C GLY A 25 14.15 -0.73 -0.63
N ASP A 26 13.10 -1.11 0.13
CA ASP A 26 11.71 -0.80 -0.23
C ASP A 26 11.46 0.72 -0.20
N ILE A 27 11.95 1.43 0.83
CA ILE A 27 11.84 2.90 0.94
C ILE A 27 12.61 3.60 -0.18
N GLU A 28 13.84 3.17 -0.48
CA GLU A 28 14.66 3.75 -1.54
C GLU A 28 14.01 3.58 -2.91
N ALA A 29 13.46 2.41 -3.20
CA ALA A 29 12.75 2.15 -4.45
C ALA A 29 11.50 3.04 -4.59
N LEU A 30 10.76 3.26 -3.50
CA LEU A 30 9.61 4.18 -3.49
C LEU A 30 10.06 5.64 -3.67
N ARG A 31 11.14 6.06 -3.00
CA ARG A 31 11.70 7.42 -3.10
C ARG A 31 12.25 7.75 -4.48
N ALA A 32 12.68 6.73 -5.22
CA ALA A 32 13.21 6.89 -6.57
C ALA A 32 12.10 7.15 -7.62
N THR A 33 10.82 7.01 -7.27
CA THR A 33 9.72 7.22 -8.22
C THR A 33 9.33 8.69 -8.33
N GLU A 34 8.84 9.09 -9.51
CA GLU A 34 8.40 10.47 -9.78
C GLU A 34 7.24 10.94 -8.88
N GLY A 35 6.30 10.05 -8.55
CA GLY A 35 5.15 10.36 -7.71
C GLY A 35 5.51 10.59 -6.25
N TRP A 36 6.64 10.07 -5.75
CA TRP A 36 7.05 10.26 -4.35
C TRP A 36 7.22 11.74 -4.00
N THR A 37 7.86 12.50 -4.89
CA THR A 37 8.12 13.94 -4.70
C THR A 37 6.86 14.79 -4.68
N ARG A 38 5.73 14.25 -5.15
CA ARG A 38 4.42 14.92 -5.19
C ARG A 38 3.56 14.58 -3.98
N LEU A 39 3.95 13.59 -3.18
CA LEU A 39 3.29 13.29 -1.91
C LEU A 39 3.55 14.40 -0.89
N SER A 40 2.59 14.64 -0.01
CA SER A 40 2.82 15.49 1.15
C SER A 40 3.88 14.85 2.07
N PRO A 41 4.66 15.63 2.85
CA PRO A 41 5.58 15.08 3.84
C PRO A 41 4.92 14.13 4.84
N ARG A 42 3.62 14.30 5.11
CA ARG A 42 2.87 13.42 6.01
C ARG A 42 2.46 12.12 5.32
N GLN A 43 2.05 12.17 4.05
CA GLN A 43 1.80 10.98 3.23
C GLN A 43 3.07 10.12 3.11
N GLN A 44 4.22 10.73 2.83
CA GLN A 44 5.51 10.04 2.79
C GLN A 44 5.80 9.32 4.12
N LYS A 45 5.63 10.00 5.26
CA LYS A 45 5.80 9.42 6.60
C LYS A 45 4.83 8.28 6.89
N LEU A 46 3.59 8.36 6.42
CA LEU A 46 2.61 7.28 6.60
C LEU A 46 3.04 6.02 5.85
N ILE A 47 3.53 6.17 4.62
CA ILE A 47 4.07 5.05 3.83
C ILE A 47 5.29 4.45 4.54
N GLU A 48 6.26 5.26 4.93
CA GLU A 48 7.46 4.80 5.65
C GLU A 48 7.10 4.07 6.95
N HIS A 49 6.17 4.64 7.72
CA HIS A 49 5.72 4.06 8.97
C HIS A 49 4.98 2.73 8.75
N SER A 50 4.17 2.61 7.69
CA SER A 50 3.48 1.36 7.36
C SER A 50 4.47 0.21 7.08
N LEU A 51 5.54 0.49 6.33
CA LEU A 51 6.57 -0.49 5.99
C LEU A 51 7.40 -0.84 7.22
N TYR A 52 7.67 0.13 8.09
CA TYR A 52 8.34 -0.11 9.36
C TYR A 52 7.51 -1.03 10.27
N LEU A 53 6.21 -0.75 10.44
CA LEU A 53 5.30 -1.57 11.23
C LEU A 53 5.22 -2.99 10.67
N GLN A 54 5.11 -3.15 9.35
CA GLN A 54 5.13 -4.46 8.70
C GLN A 54 6.43 -5.20 8.98
N THR A 55 7.57 -4.53 8.75
CA THR A 55 8.89 -5.12 8.98
C THR A 55 9.07 -5.56 10.43
N ARG A 56 8.50 -4.81 11.39
CA ARG A 56 8.51 -5.16 12.82
C ARG A 56 7.59 -6.33 13.14
N ALA A 57 6.41 -6.40 12.52
CA ALA A 57 5.44 -7.49 12.68
C ALA A 57 5.93 -8.82 12.09
N GLU A 58 6.79 -8.80 11.08
CA GLU A 58 7.37 -9.98 10.42
C GLU A 58 8.64 -10.51 11.09
N ARG A 59 9.16 -9.84 12.14
CA ARG A 59 10.40 -10.27 12.77
C ARG A 59 10.23 -11.60 13.51
N PRO A 60 11.31 -12.38 13.67
CA PRO A 60 11.31 -13.57 14.52
C PRO A 60 10.94 -13.28 15.98
N ASP A 61 11.24 -12.07 16.47
CA ASP A 61 10.91 -11.59 17.81
C ASP A 61 9.59 -10.81 17.86
N ALA A 62 8.71 -10.93 16.86
CA ALA A 62 7.49 -10.13 16.77
C ALA A 62 6.51 -10.31 17.94
N GLU A 63 6.65 -11.37 18.76
CA GLU A 63 5.91 -11.50 20.03
C GLU A 63 6.19 -10.35 21.01
N GLN A 64 7.33 -9.67 20.88
CA GLN A 64 7.65 -8.47 21.66
C GLN A 64 6.92 -7.22 21.17
N TYR A 65 6.25 -7.30 20.02
CA TYR A 65 5.62 -6.18 19.32
C TYR A 65 4.15 -6.46 18.95
N PRO A 66 3.30 -6.83 19.93
CA PRO A 66 1.91 -7.21 19.67
C PRO A 66 1.12 -6.12 18.94
N GLU A 67 1.33 -4.84 19.29
CA GLU A 67 0.69 -3.70 18.63
C GLU A 67 1.01 -3.63 17.12
N SER A 68 2.24 -3.96 16.72
CA SER A 68 2.61 -3.94 15.30
C SER A 68 1.89 -5.04 14.52
N LYS A 69 1.76 -6.24 15.11
CA LYS A 69 0.99 -7.33 14.52
C LYS A 69 -0.49 -6.95 14.38
N GLU A 70 -1.10 -6.47 15.45
CA GLU A 70 -2.50 -6.05 15.49
C GLU A 70 -2.79 -4.99 14.43
N ARG A 71 -2.01 -3.91 14.40
CA ARG A 71 -2.16 -2.85 13.39
C ARG A 71 -2.00 -3.36 11.96
N THR A 72 -1.05 -4.25 11.68
CA THR A 72 -0.93 -4.81 10.32
C THR A 72 -2.09 -5.73 9.94
N ALA A 73 -2.73 -6.38 10.93
CA ALA A 73 -3.82 -7.32 10.72
C ALA A 73 -5.17 -6.63 10.46
N GLU A 74 -5.49 -5.58 11.24
CA GLU A 74 -6.75 -4.83 11.19
C GLU A 74 -6.91 -4.01 9.91
N TRP A 75 -5.79 -3.51 9.38
CA TRP A 75 -5.81 -2.65 8.21
C TRP A 75 -6.00 -3.44 6.92
N TYR A 76 -6.76 -2.88 5.99
CA TYR A 76 -6.97 -3.42 4.64
C TYR A 76 -6.68 -2.34 3.60
N CYS A 77 -6.66 -2.75 2.33
CA CYS A 77 -6.23 -1.92 1.19
C CYS A 77 -6.95 -0.58 1.07
N HIS A 78 -8.29 -0.56 1.18
CA HIS A 78 -9.03 0.71 1.07
C HIS A 78 -8.80 1.63 2.27
N ALA A 79 -8.81 1.10 3.51
CA ALA A 79 -8.51 1.88 4.71
C ALA A 79 -7.11 2.51 4.66
N ALA A 80 -6.12 1.78 4.13
CA ALA A 80 -4.76 2.27 3.96
C ALA A 80 -4.70 3.51 3.04
N ILE A 81 -5.37 3.44 1.89
CA ILE A 81 -5.40 4.54 0.91
C ILE A 81 -6.26 5.69 1.41
N TRP A 82 -7.43 5.41 1.98
CA TRP A 82 -8.27 6.43 2.60
C TRP A 82 -7.50 7.20 3.67
N SER A 83 -6.75 6.51 4.52
CA SER A 83 -5.95 7.15 5.56
C SER A 83 -4.81 7.97 5.00
N LEU A 84 -4.21 7.55 3.88
CA LEU A 84 -3.22 8.34 3.17
C LEU A 84 -3.82 9.67 2.66
N GLU A 85 -5.02 9.63 2.10
CA GLU A 85 -5.74 10.81 1.58
C GLU A 85 -6.24 11.76 2.66
N HIS A 86 -6.47 11.25 3.87
CA HIS A 86 -6.93 12.03 5.01
C HIS A 86 -5.80 12.34 6.01
N GLU A 87 -4.58 11.95 5.65
CA GLU A 87 -3.39 11.97 6.50
C GLU A 87 -3.63 11.36 7.90
N HIS A 88 -4.54 10.39 7.96
CA HIS A 88 -4.94 9.69 9.18
C HIS A 88 -3.81 8.77 9.64
N SER A 89 -3.46 8.83 10.93
CA SER A 89 -2.32 8.10 11.46
C SER A 89 -2.58 6.59 11.46
N LEU A 90 -1.57 5.78 11.17
CA LEU A 90 -1.66 4.32 11.36
C LEU A 90 -1.64 3.90 12.83
N THR A 91 -1.46 4.85 13.75
CA THR A 91 -1.47 4.62 15.19
C THR A 91 -2.87 4.67 15.80
N VAL A 92 -3.87 5.10 15.05
CA VAL A 92 -5.28 5.10 15.44
C VAL A 92 -6.02 3.98 14.69
N ASP A 93 -7.27 3.76 15.05
CA ASP A 93 -8.04 2.63 14.53
C ASP A 93 -8.35 2.82 13.04
N ALA A 94 -8.39 1.69 12.32
CA ALA A 94 -8.69 1.72 10.90
C ALA A 94 -10.11 2.25 10.67
N PRO A 95 -10.34 3.09 9.63
CA PRO A 95 -11.68 3.53 9.28
C PRO A 95 -12.58 2.34 8.93
N GLU A 96 -13.81 2.36 9.44
CA GLU A 96 -14.81 1.33 9.14
C GLU A 96 -15.23 1.39 7.66
N LEU A 97 -15.37 0.23 7.01
CA LEU A 97 -15.76 0.10 5.60
C LEU A 97 -17.06 0.87 5.28
N ASP A 98 -18.03 0.80 6.20
CA ASP A 98 -19.35 1.43 6.06
C ASP A 98 -19.28 2.97 6.06
N THR A 99 -18.12 3.53 6.43
CA THR A 99 -17.84 4.97 6.43
C THR A 99 -17.04 5.43 5.21
N ILE A 100 -16.53 4.51 4.39
CA ILE A 100 -15.85 4.86 3.13
C ILE A 100 -16.91 5.28 2.12
N GLU A 101 -17.05 6.60 1.95
CA GLU A 101 -18.05 7.21 1.09
C GLU A 101 -17.88 6.77 -0.39
N GLU A 102 -18.98 6.65 -1.15
CA GLU A 102 -18.95 6.33 -2.59
C GLU A 102 -17.91 7.15 -3.40
N PRO A 103 -17.71 8.46 -3.13
CA PRO A 103 -16.68 9.24 -3.81
C PRO A 103 -15.26 8.71 -3.66
N PHE A 104 -14.95 7.88 -2.65
CA PHE A 104 -13.63 7.24 -2.53
C PHE A 104 -13.31 6.37 -3.74
N TYR A 105 -14.34 5.71 -4.29
CA TYR A 105 -14.27 4.75 -5.38
C TYR A 105 -14.44 5.38 -6.76
N ASP A 106 -14.53 6.71 -6.85
CA ASP A 106 -14.55 7.42 -8.11
C ASP A 106 -13.28 7.13 -8.93
N GLY A 107 -13.38 7.23 -10.24
CA GLY A 107 -12.23 7.10 -11.14
C GLY A 107 -12.65 6.78 -12.56
N GLU A 108 -11.68 6.83 -13.46
CA GLU A 108 -11.86 6.34 -14.82
C GLU A 108 -11.65 4.82 -14.81
N TYR A 109 -12.75 4.06 -14.89
CA TYR A 109 -12.69 2.61 -14.93
C TYR A 109 -12.49 2.13 -16.35
N LEU A 110 -11.43 1.35 -16.55
CA LEU A 110 -11.15 0.71 -17.83
C LEU A 110 -10.99 -0.79 -17.66
N LYS A 111 -11.40 -1.52 -18.69
CA LYS A 111 -11.05 -2.93 -18.85
C LYS A 111 -9.70 -3.01 -19.55
N ALA A 112 -8.68 -3.48 -18.84
CA ALA A 112 -7.35 -3.63 -19.41
C ALA A 112 -7.27 -4.94 -20.20
N ASN A 113 -7.11 -4.82 -21.52
CA ASN A 113 -6.98 -5.99 -22.40
C ASN A 113 -5.57 -6.61 -22.38
N SER A 114 -4.59 -5.90 -21.82
CA SER A 114 -3.21 -6.35 -21.64
C SER A 114 -2.54 -5.58 -20.50
N PHE A 115 -1.43 -6.13 -20.01
CA PHE A 115 -0.57 -5.44 -19.03
C PHE A 115 -0.05 -4.09 -19.59
N ASP A 116 0.42 -4.08 -20.84
CA ASP A 116 0.93 -2.86 -21.48
C ASP A 116 -0.14 -1.76 -21.55
N ALA A 117 -1.39 -2.11 -21.90
CA ALA A 117 -2.47 -1.14 -21.96
C ALA A 117 -2.77 -0.51 -20.60
N LEU A 118 -2.71 -1.29 -19.52
CA LEU A 118 -2.89 -0.78 -18.15
C LEU A 118 -1.71 0.11 -17.73
N ARG A 119 -0.48 -0.34 -17.98
CA ARG A 119 0.74 0.43 -17.70
C ARG A 119 0.69 1.78 -18.41
N ASP A 120 0.40 1.78 -19.71
CA ASP A 120 0.38 2.98 -20.52
C ASP A 120 -0.75 3.95 -20.08
N ALA A 121 -1.90 3.41 -19.65
CA ALA A 121 -2.97 4.23 -19.06
C ALA A 121 -2.53 4.92 -17.76
N LEU A 122 -1.86 4.20 -16.86
CA LEU A 122 -1.33 4.77 -15.61
C LEU A 122 -0.25 5.82 -15.87
N THR A 123 0.70 5.52 -16.75
CA THR A 123 1.77 6.48 -17.12
C THR A 123 1.19 7.73 -17.77
N LYS A 124 0.18 7.59 -18.62
CA LYS A 124 -0.52 8.73 -19.25
C LYS A 124 -1.28 9.57 -18.23
N ALA A 125 -1.92 8.95 -17.23
CA ALA A 125 -2.59 9.65 -16.14
C ALA A 125 -1.59 10.43 -15.25
N GLY A 126 -0.36 9.92 -15.13
CA GLY A 126 0.75 10.52 -14.40
C GLY A 126 0.64 10.33 -12.88
N PHE A 127 1.76 10.19 -12.18
CA PHE A 127 1.75 9.76 -10.77
C PHE A 127 1.67 10.93 -9.76
N PRO A 128 1.26 10.69 -8.49
CA PRO A 128 0.74 9.44 -7.93
C PRO A 128 -0.73 9.19 -8.27
N GLN A 129 -1.09 7.92 -8.46
CA GLN A 129 -2.46 7.50 -8.80
C GLN A 129 -2.96 6.46 -7.80
N VAL A 130 -4.20 6.62 -7.35
CA VAL A 130 -4.94 5.57 -6.67
C VAL A 130 -5.55 4.66 -7.73
N VAL A 131 -5.39 3.35 -7.53
CA VAL A 131 -5.92 2.34 -8.44
C VAL A 131 -6.85 1.42 -7.67
N HIS A 132 -8.08 1.31 -8.15
CA HIS A 132 -9.11 0.40 -7.67
C HIS A 132 -9.22 -0.80 -8.62
N ILE A 133 -9.20 -2.02 -8.09
CA ILE A 133 -9.53 -3.22 -8.86
C ILE A 133 -10.92 -3.67 -8.47
N ALA A 134 -11.82 -3.84 -9.43
CA ALA A 134 -13.19 -4.27 -9.18
C ALA A 134 -13.65 -5.31 -10.21
N GLN A 135 -14.56 -6.21 -9.81
CA GLN A 135 -15.18 -7.18 -10.73
C GLN A 135 -16.32 -6.58 -11.57
N ALA A 136 -16.74 -5.36 -11.24
CA ALA A 136 -17.68 -4.58 -12.03
C ALA A 136 -17.36 -3.07 -11.87
N PRO A 137 -17.66 -2.23 -12.86
CA PRO A 137 -17.54 -0.79 -12.70
C PRO A 137 -18.58 -0.25 -11.69
N PRO A 138 -18.37 0.96 -11.13
CA PRO A 138 -19.37 1.66 -10.33
C PRO A 138 -20.75 1.72 -11.03
N PRO A 139 -21.87 1.73 -10.27
CA PRO A 139 -21.98 1.97 -8.82
C PRO A 139 -21.87 0.71 -7.94
N LEU A 140 -21.42 -0.44 -8.47
CA LEU A 140 -21.31 -1.68 -7.71
C LEU A 140 -20.08 -1.70 -6.78
N THR A 141 -20.01 -0.75 -5.86
CA THR A 141 -18.91 -0.51 -4.90
C THR A 141 -18.55 -1.73 -4.06
N LEU A 142 -19.51 -2.63 -3.79
CA LEU A 142 -19.30 -3.88 -3.03
C LEU A 142 -18.44 -4.94 -3.74
N LEU A 143 -18.09 -4.73 -5.02
CA LEU A 143 -17.26 -5.66 -5.81
C LEU A 143 -15.80 -5.19 -5.97
N GLN A 144 -15.38 -4.19 -5.18
CA GLN A 144 -13.99 -3.77 -5.09
C GLN A 144 -13.15 -4.86 -4.42
N SER A 145 -12.17 -5.36 -5.15
CA SER A 145 -11.28 -6.43 -4.68
C SER A 145 -9.99 -5.88 -4.06
N HIS A 146 -9.51 -4.73 -4.55
CA HIS A 146 -8.23 -4.16 -4.11
C HIS A 146 -8.12 -2.66 -4.33
N THR A 147 -7.29 -1.99 -3.54
CA THR A 147 -6.87 -0.61 -3.82
C THR A 147 -5.42 -0.38 -3.41
N PHE A 148 -4.67 0.29 -4.27
CA PHE A 148 -3.25 0.57 -4.05
C PHE A 148 -2.85 1.92 -4.64
N LEU A 149 -1.63 2.35 -4.30
CA LEU A 149 -1.04 3.58 -4.78
C LEU A 149 0.04 3.27 -5.82
N ALA A 150 -0.16 3.71 -7.05
CA ALA A 150 0.87 3.71 -8.08
C ALA A 150 1.71 4.98 -7.95
N LEU A 151 3.03 4.83 -7.85
CA LEU A 151 3.94 5.91 -7.48
C LEU A 151 4.90 6.34 -8.59
N GLY A 152 5.06 5.56 -9.65
CA GLY A 152 5.94 5.87 -10.77
C GLY A 152 6.54 4.62 -11.37
N THR A 153 7.49 4.77 -12.28
CA THR A 153 8.17 3.62 -12.91
C THR A 153 9.56 3.38 -12.35
N ASP A 154 9.98 2.12 -12.32
CA ASP A 154 11.37 1.74 -12.07
C ASP A 154 12.23 1.81 -13.35
N PRO A 155 13.55 1.55 -13.30
CA PRO A 155 14.41 1.56 -14.48
C PRO A 155 14.05 0.52 -15.56
N THR A 156 13.24 -0.49 -15.23
CA THR A 156 12.73 -1.48 -16.20
C THR A 156 11.45 -1.00 -16.91
N GLY A 157 10.85 0.08 -16.43
CA GLY A 157 9.59 0.63 -16.91
C GLY A 157 8.36 0.01 -16.26
N ASP A 158 8.52 -0.87 -15.26
CA ASP A 158 7.38 -1.37 -14.48
C ASP A 158 6.92 -0.32 -13.48
N VAL A 159 5.61 -0.30 -13.18
CA VAL A 159 5.04 0.67 -12.24
C VAL A 159 5.26 0.16 -10.82
N VAL A 160 5.99 0.93 -10.02
CA VAL A 160 6.20 0.70 -8.59
C VAL A 160 4.95 1.13 -7.84
N VAL A 161 4.48 0.25 -6.95
CA VAL A 161 3.27 0.46 -6.17
C VAL A 161 3.55 0.31 -4.68
N TRP A 162 2.84 1.08 -3.86
CA TRP A 162 2.67 0.82 -2.44
C TRP A 162 1.27 0.26 -2.21
N GLU A 163 1.17 -0.85 -1.49
CA GLU A 163 -0.09 -1.53 -1.25
C GLU A 163 -0.15 -2.16 0.14
N LYS A 164 -1.38 -2.45 0.57
CA LYS A 164 -1.71 -3.44 1.60
C LYS A 164 -2.40 -4.59 0.89
N ALA A 165 -1.71 -5.71 0.66
CA ALA A 165 -2.13 -6.70 -0.35
C ALA A 165 -3.57 -7.26 -0.16
N ALA A 166 -4.05 -7.33 1.08
CA ALA A 166 -5.44 -7.55 1.49
C ALA A 166 -5.56 -7.31 3.00
N ALA A 167 -6.75 -7.53 3.58
CA ALA A 167 -6.89 -7.70 5.02
C ALA A 167 -5.92 -8.80 5.51
N GLN A 168 -5.25 -8.57 6.65
CA GLN A 168 -4.25 -9.49 7.24
C GLN A 168 -2.98 -9.78 6.40
N LEU A 169 -2.86 -9.27 5.17
CA LEU A 169 -1.66 -9.40 4.32
C LEU A 169 -0.72 -8.19 4.49
N PRO A 170 0.54 -8.20 4.01
CA PRO A 170 1.49 -7.15 4.39
C PRO A 170 1.24 -5.78 3.73
N PHE A 171 1.65 -4.71 4.42
CA PHE A 171 2.05 -3.47 3.74
C PHE A 171 3.35 -3.70 2.99
N GLN A 172 3.39 -3.40 1.71
CA GLN A 172 4.57 -3.70 0.90
C GLN A 172 4.75 -2.74 -0.26
N ARG A 173 5.99 -2.65 -0.72
CA ARG A 173 6.29 -2.27 -2.09
C ARG A 173 6.05 -3.48 -3.00
N SER A 174 5.43 -3.24 -4.13
CA SER A 174 5.19 -4.25 -5.16
C SER A 174 5.38 -3.63 -6.54
N THR A 175 4.96 -4.35 -7.59
CA THR A 175 4.91 -3.82 -8.95
C THR A 175 3.57 -4.11 -9.60
N LEU A 176 3.21 -3.29 -10.58
CA LEU A 176 1.98 -3.46 -11.34
C LEU A 176 1.97 -4.79 -12.10
N SER A 177 3.10 -5.25 -12.64
CA SER A 177 3.16 -6.56 -13.31
C SER A 177 2.77 -7.71 -12.38
N LYS A 178 3.24 -7.67 -11.13
CA LYS A 178 2.87 -8.66 -10.11
C LYS A 178 1.38 -8.61 -9.80
N ILE A 179 0.84 -7.44 -9.47
CA ILE A 179 -0.59 -7.26 -9.19
C ILE A 179 -1.44 -7.68 -10.39
N TYR A 180 -1.11 -7.23 -11.60
CA TYR A 180 -1.82 -7.61 -12.82
C TYR A 180 -1.85 -9.12 -13.02
N SER A 181 -0.72 -9.81 -12.78
CA SER A 181 -0.68 -11.27 -12.88
C SER A 181 -1.58 -11.97 -11.88
N GLU A 182 -1.79 -11.41 -10.68
CA GLU A 182 -2.65 -11.98 -9.65
C GLU A 182 -4.13 -11.90 -10.06
N TYR A 183 -4.55 -10.75 -10.59
CA TYR A 183 -5.93 -10.50 -11.01
C TYR A 183 -6.27 -10.95 -12.43
N THR A 184 -5.35 -11.61 -13.14
CA THR A 184 -5.65 -12.19 -14.47
C THR A 184 -5.53 -13.71 -14.51
N LYS A 185 -5.12 -14.36 -13.41
CA LYS A 185 -4.97 -15.81 -13.31
C LYS A 185 -6.28 -16.59 -13.37
N ASP A 186 -7.36 -16.06 -12.79
CA ASP A 186 -8.63 -16.77 -12.60
C ASP A 186 -9.61 -16.59 -13.78
N GLN A 187 -9.16 -15.98 -14.88
CA GLN A 187 -9.95 -15.67 -16.09
C GLN A 187 -11.21 -14.83 -15.82
N LYS A 188 -11.34 -14.23 -14.63
CA LYS A 188 -12.43 -13.29 -14.36
C LYS A 188 -12.12 -11.95 -15.01
N GLU A 189 -13.19 -11.21 -15.26
CA GLU A 189 -13.07 -9.85 -15.76
C GLU A 189 -12.87 -8.89 -14.58
N TYR A 190 -11.81 -8.08 -14.66
CA TYR A 190 -11.54 -7.02 -13.71
C TYR A 190 -11.46 -5.67 -14.42
N TYR A 191 -11.94 -4.65 -13.73
CA TYR A 191 -11.91 -3.26 -14.11
C TYR A 191 -10.92 -2.52 -13.21
N TRP A 192 -10.19 -1.60 -13.81
CA TRP A 192 -9.13 -0.82 -13.17
C TRP A 192 -9.59 0.64 -13.12
N GLY A 193 -10.06 1.07 -11.95
CA GLY A 193 -10.43 2.45 -11.68
C GLY A 193 -9.18 3.26 -11.36
N ILE A 194 -8.87 4.26 -12.18
CA ILE A 194 -7.68 5.10 -12.01
C ILE A 194 -8.12 6.51 -11.65
N ARG A 195 -7.51 7.09 -10.60
CA ARG A 195 -7.68 8.50 -10.26
C ARG A 195 -6.47 9.08 -9.53
N PRO A 196 -6.25 10.41 -9.62
CA PRO A 196 -5.22 11.06 -8.83
C PRO A 196 -5.42 10.79 -7.33
N LEU A 197 -4.31 10.68 -6.59
CA LEU A 197 -4.33 10.75 -5.14
C LEU A 197 -4.85 12.12 -4.71
N ARG A 198 -5.79 12.15 -3.76
CA ARG A 198 -6.31 13.41 -3.23
C ARG A 198 -5.34 14.02 -2.23
N ASP A 199 -5.28 15.35 -2.26
CA ASP A 199 -4.52 16.10 -1.27
C ASP A 199 -5.08 15.88 0.13
N GLY A 200 -4.17 15.73 1.10
CA GLY A 200 -4.45 15.50 2.52
C GLY A 200 -5.54 16.41 3.09
N GLN A 201 -6.80 15.97 3.11
CA GLN A 201 -7.84 16.67 3.84
C GLN A 201 -7.70 16.32 5.32
N GLN A 202 -7.20 17.25 6.13
CA GLN A 202 -7.11 17.01 7.57
C GLN A 202 -8.49 16.70 8.14
N VAL A 203 -8.67 15.48 8.65
CA VAL A 203 -9.84 15.14 9.48
C VAL A 203 -9.79 16.04 10.71
N ARG A 204 -10.75 16.96 10.83
CA ARG A 204 -10.90 17.77 12.05
C ARG A 204 -11.19 16.80 13.20
N LYS A 205 -10.36 16.87 14.25
CA LYS A 205 -10.55 16.13 15.50
C LYS A 205 -11.87 16.50 16.16
#